data_AF-A0A849ZNA0-F1
#
_entry.id   AF-A0A849ZNA0-F1
#
_cell.length_a   1.000
_cell.length_b   1.000
_cell.length_c   1.000
_cell.angle_alpha   90.00
_cell.angle_beta   90.00
_cell.angle_gamma   90.00
#
_symmetry.space_group_name_H-M   'P 1'
#
loop_
_entity.id
_entity.type
_entity.pdbx_description
1 polymer ?
#
loop_
_entity_poly.entity_id
_entity_poly.type
_entity_poly.pdbx_seq_one_letter_code
_entity_poly.pdbx_strand_id
1 'polypeptide(L)'
;MALPPLYDPEACRPMWEELNRVGVKSLRTPEEVDADVKSPGTALVVVNSVCGCAAGSARPGVMLALQHSRIPDRCTTVFAGVDREAVDQARRLMPEVPPSSPCIALFKDGKPVHVLQRAHIEQMNPAMIADSLSRAFDAHCTAAGPSIPPEEFAKVVPVQQCGSNVPRL
;
A
#
# COMPACT_ATOMS: atom_id res chain seq x y z
N MET A 1 11.39 -21.42 -7.62
CA MET A 1 12.56 -20.52 -7.74
C MET A 1 11.99 -19.12 -7.74
N ALA A 2 12.42 -18.24 -6.84
CA ALA A 2 11.81 -16.92 -6.65
C ALA A 2 11.85 -16.12 -7.97
N LEU A 3 10.76 -15.48 -8.34
CA LEU A 3 10.71 -14.62 -9.54
C LEU A 3 11.72 -13.46 -9.40
N PRO A 4 12.62 -13.24 -10.38
CA PRO A 4 13.61 -12.17 -10.29
C PRO A 4 12.95 -10.79 -10.39
N PRO A 5 13.46 -9.77 -9.67
CA PRO A 5 12.96 -8.40 -9.74
C PRO A 5 13.17 -7.81 -11.14
N LEU A 6 12.29 -6.89 -11.54
CA LEU A 6 12.35 -6.13 -12.80
C LEU A 6 13.05 -4.77 -12.64
N TYR A 7 13.13 -4.28 -11.40
CA TYR A 7 13.77 -3.01 -11.03
C TYR A 7 14.81 -3.27 -9.96
N ASP A 8 15.87 -2.45 -9.94
CA ASP A 8 16.89 -2.51 -8.90
C ASP A 8 16.24 -2.25 -7.51
N PRO A 9 16.30 -3.22 -6.58
CA PRO A 9 15.79 -3.05 -5.23
C PRO A 9 16.40 -1.85 -4.50
N GLU A 10 17.69 -1.57 -4.70
CA GLU A 10 18.35 -0.46 -4.00
C GLU A 10 17.83 0.89 -4.51
N ALA A 11 17.60 1.01 -5.82
CA ALA A 11 16.96 2.19 -6.41
C ALA A 11 15.49 2.37 -5.98
N CYS A 12 14.80 1.28 -5.66
CA CYS A 12 13.42 1.31 -5.14
C CYS A 12 13.35 1.56 -3.62
N ARG A 13 14.48 1.48 -2.90
CA ARG A 13 14.54 1.56 -1.44
C ARG A 13 13.78 2.74 -0.83
N PRO A 14 13.93 3.98 -1.32
CA PRO A 14 13.21 5.13 -0.77
C PRO A 14 11.68 4.98 -0.82
N MET A 15 11.16 4.27 -1.83
CA MET A 15 9.71 4.11 -2.03
C MET A 15 9.09 3.11 -1.05
N TRP A 16 9.85 2.15 -0.51
CA TRP A 16 9.42 1.36 0.65
C TRP A 16 9.57 2.16 1.93
N GLU A 17 10.73 2.82 2.13
CA GLU A 17 11.00 3.59 3.34
C GLU A 17 9.94 4.67 3.59
N GLU A 18 9.41 5.29 2.54
CA GLU A 18 8.31 6.26 2.63
C GLU A 18 7.07 5.69 3.34
N LEU A 19 6.65 4.47 2.98
CA LEU A 19 5.51 3.80 3.62
C LEU A 19 5.88 3.23 5.00
N ASN A 20 7.10 2.68 5.14
CA ASN A 20 7.57 2.14 6.42
C ASN A 20 7.62 3.22 7.52
N ARG A 21 7.99 4.46 7.16
CA ARG A 21 8.03 5.59 8.11
C ARG A 21 6.68 5.91 8.74
N VAL A 22 5.57 5.52 8.09
CA VAL A 22 4.21 5.71 8.63
C VAL A 22 3.58 4.40 9.12
N GLY A 23 4.41 3.41 9.45
CA GLY A 23 3.95 2.15 10.06
C GLY A 23 3.40 1.11 9.08
N VAL A 24 3.63 1.26 7.77
CA VAL A 24 3.26 0.25 6.78
C VAL A 24 4.37 -0.79 6.66
N LYS A 25 4.07 -2.06 6.90
CA LYS A 25 5.02 -3.18 6.84
C LYS A 25 5.19 -3.69 5.40
N SER A 26 6.41 -3.74 4.88
CA SER A 26 6.70 -4.43 3.60
C SER A 26 6.60 -5.95 3.72
N LEU A 27 5.84 -6.57 2.83
CA LEU A 27 5.73 -8.02 2.66
C LEU A 27 6.43 -8.42 1.36
N ARG A 28 7.40 -9.33 1.46
CA ARG A 28 8.30 -9.75 0.39
C ARG A 28 8.05 -11.17 -0.09
N THR A 29 7.34 -11.99 0.68
CA THR A 29 7.00 -13.37 0.29
C THR A 29 5.49 -13.64 0.28
N PRO A 30 5.02 -14.66 -0.47
CA PRO A 30 3.63 -15.10 -0.42
C PRO A 30 3.15 -15.48 0.99
N GLU A 31 4.03 -16.08 1.80
CA GLU A 31 3.71 -16.53 3.15
C GLU A 31 3.46 -15.34 4.08
N GLU A 32 4.25 -14.26 3.95
CA GLU A 32 4.02 -13.02 4.69
C GLU A 32 2.69 -12.37 4.30
N VAL A 33 2.35 -12.37 3.01
CA VAL A 33 1.04 -11.89 2.52
C VAL A 33 -0.10 -12.69 3.12
N ASP A 34 -0.01 -14.01 3.10
CA ASP A 34 -1.05 -14.87 3.67
C ASP A 34 -1.17 -14.69 5.17
N ALA A 35 -0.05 -14.61 5.89
CA ALA A 35 -0.03 -14.43 7.33
C ALA A 35 -0.72 -13.12 7.76
N ASP A 36 -0.41 -11.99 7.11
CA ASP A 36 -1.00 -10.70 7.47
C ASP A 36 -2.43 -10.53 6.96
N VAL A 37 -2.73 -10.96 5.72
CA VAL A 37 -4.04 -10.69 5.09
C VAL A 37 -5.13 -11.67 5.55
N LYS A 38 -4.80 -12.95 5.75
CA LYS A 38 -5.77 -13.96 6.20
C LYS A 38 -5.98 -14.00 7.71
N SER A 39 -5.16 -13.28 8.47
CA SER A 39 -5.37 -13.12 9.91
C SER A 39 -6.73 -12.44 10.20
N PRO A 40 -7.40 -12.80 11.31
CA PRO A 40 -8.62 -12.12 11.74
C PRO A 40 -8.44 -10.61 11.91
N GLY A 41 -9.51 -9.85 11.72
CA GLY A 41 -9.49 -8.39 11.76
C GLY A 41 -9.22 -7.76 10.39
N THR A 42 -8.63 -6.58 10.38
CA THR A 42 -8.49 -5.75 9.18
C THR A 42 -7.04 -5.59 8.73
N ALA A 43 -6.81 -5.70 7.43
CA ALA A 43 -5.50 -5.53 6.83
C ALA A 43 -5.59 -4.63 5.61
N LEU A 44 -4.82 -3.54 5.58
CA LEU A 44 -4.65 -2.71 4.39
C LEU A 44 -3.44 -3.20 3.61
N VAL A 45 -3.64 -3.51 2.34
CA VAL A 45 -2.59 -3.92 1.42
C VAL A 45 -2.42 -2.85 0.35
N VAL A 46 -1.23 -2.26 0.30
CA VAL A 46 -0.82 -1.35 -0.76
C VAL A 46 0.03 -2.09 -1.76
N VAL A 47 -0.50 -2.34 -2.96
CA VAL A 47 0.29 -2.78 -4.11
C VAL A 47 1.04 -1.57 -4.65
N ASN A 48 2.22 -1.33 -4.09
CA ASN A 48 3.09 -0.20 -4.43
C ASN A 48 3.73 -0.41 -5.81
N SER A 49 4.25 0.66 -6.41
CA SER A 49 4.97 0.60 -7.69
C SER A 49 5.89 1.79 -7.88
N VAL A 50 6.78 1.70 -8.86
CA VAL A 50 7.60 2.83 -9.33
C VAL A 50 6.81 3.87 -10.13
N CYS A 51 5.53 3.64 -10.45
CA CYS A 51 4.76 4.52 -11.34
C CYS A 51 4.56 5.92 -10.74
N GLY A 52 4.53 6.96 -11.57
CA GLY A 52 4.33 8.35 -11.13
C GLY A 52 3.04 8.56 -10.32
N CYS A 53 1.94 7.85 -10.62
CA CYS A 53 0.71 7.92 -9.82
C CYS A 53 0.85 7.26 -8.44
N ALA A 54 1.81 6.35 -8.25
CA ALA A 54 2.13 5.84 -6.92
C ALA A 54 2.82 6.91 -6.07
N ALA A 55 3.77 7.65 -6.66
CA ALA A 55 4.49 8.74 -6.00
C ALA A 55 3.62 9.98 -5.75
N GLY A 56 2.81 10.38 -6.74
CA GLY A 56 2.02 11.61 -6.67
C GLY A 56 0.68 11.48 -5.93
N SER A 57 0.10 10.28 -5.89
CA SER A 57 -1.24 10.07 -5.34
C SER A 57 -1.31 8.94 -4.32
N ALA A 58 -0.96 7.71 -4.71
CA ALA A 58 -1.26 6.53 -3.88
C ALA A 58 -0.54 6.53 -2.53
N ARG A 59 0.80 6.66 -2.50
CA ARG A 59 1.57 6.63 -1.24
C ARG A 59 1.23 7.82 -0.34
N PRO A 60 1.20 9.08 -0.83
CA PRO A 60 0.77 10.21 -0.01
C PRO A 60 -0.66 10.07 0.50
N GLY A 61 -1.58 9.54 -0.30
CA GLY A 61 -2.97 9.30 0.09
C GLY A 61 -3.12 8.27 1.19
N VAL A 62 -2.39 7.15 1.12
CA VAL A 62 -2.33 6.14 2.19
C VAL A 62 -1.73 6.73 3.46
N MET A 63 -0.59 7.43 3.34
CA MET A 63 0.09 8.08 4.46
C MET A 63 -0.85 9.02 5.22
N LEU A 64 -1.62 9.85 4.50
CA LEU A 64 -2.63 10.74 5.08
C LEU A 64 -3.79 9.96 5.72
N ALA A 65 -4.28 8.90 5.08
CA ALA A 65 -5.37 8.07 5.62
C ALA A 65 -5.00 7.45 6.97
N LEU A 66 -3.74 7.07 7.17
CA LEU A 66 -3.26 6.47 8.41
C LEU A 66 -3.13 7.47 9.57
N GLN A 67 -3.36 8.76 9.33
CA GLN A 67 -3.52 9.77 10.38
C GLN A 67 -4.95 9.83 10.92
N HIS A 68 -5.87 9.02 10.39
CA HIS A 68 -7.25 8.95 10.86
C HIS A 68 -7.35 8.34 12.27
N SER A 69 -8.43 8.66 12.97
CA SER A 69 -8.68 8.17 14.34
C SER A 69 -8.92 6.66 14.41
N ARG A 70 -9.38 6.06 13.30
CA ARG A 70 -9.52 4.61 13.12
C ARG A 70 -8.69 4.15 11.95
N ILE A 71 -7.92 3.10 12.16
CA ILE A 71 -7.03 2.53 11.14
C ILE A 71 -7.14 1.00 11.13
N PRO A 72 -6.65 0.34 10.06
CA PRO A 72 -6.57 -1.12 10.00
C PRO A 72 -5.66 -1.70 11.08
N ASP A 73 -5.95 -2.92 11.54
CA ASP A 73 -5.11 -3.62 12.52
C ASP A 73 -3.70 -3.88 11.97
N ARG A 74 -3.60 -4.07 10.66
CA ARG A 74 -2.35 -4.29 9.93
C ARG A 74 -2.30 -3.39 8.71
N CYS A 75 -1.22 -2.62 8.59
CA CYS A 75 -0.95 -1.79 7.42
C CYS A 75 0.25 -2.41 6.70
N THR A 76 0.06 -2.85 5.46
CA THR A 76 1.08 -3.61 4.72
C THR A 76 1.24 -3.14 3.28
N THR A 77 2.38 -3.47 2.68
CA THR A 77 2.67 -3.16 1.28
C THR A 77 3.43 -4.29 0.59
N VAL A 78 3.11 -4.52 -0.68
CA VAL A 78 3.87 -5.37 -1.61
C VAL A 78 4.32 -4.51 -2.78
N PHE A 79 5.47 -4.80 -3.41
CA PHE A 79 6.03 -3.91 -4.42
C PHE A 79 6.01 -4.51 -5.84
N ALA A 80 5.14 -3.97 -6.69
CA ALA A 80 4.99 -4.41 -8.08
C ALA A 80 6.29 -4.23 -8.87
N GLY A 81 6.80 -5.34 -9.42
CA GLY A 81 8.04 -5.38 -10.18
C GLY A 81 9.30 -5.60 -9.33
N VAL A 82 9.19 -5.65 -8.01
CA VAL A 82 10.32 -6.03 -7.14
C VAL A 82 9.98 -7.31 -6.38
N ASP A 83 9.00 -7.26 -5.47
CA ASP A 83 8.54 -8.41 -4.67
C ASP A 83 7.45 -9.20 -5.43
N ARG A 84 7.81 -9.73 -6.61
CA ARG A 84 6.83 -10.23 -7.60
C ARG A 84 5.92 -11.34 -7.07
N GLU A 85 6.46 -12.30 -6.34
CA GLU A 85 5.66 -13.41 -5.80
C GLU A 85 4.69 -12.95 -4.71
N ALA A 86 5.10 -12.01 -3.86
CA ALA A 86 4.21 -11.39 -2.88
C ALA A 86 3.09 -10.59 -3.56
N VAL A 87 3.40 -9.85 -4.62
CA VAL A 87 2.40 -9.12 -5.42
C VAL A 87 1.41 -10.07 -6.08
N ASP A 88 1.89 -11.17 -6.66
CA ASP A 88 1.03 -12.17 -7.26
C ASP A 88 0.13 -12.83 -6.22
N GLN A 89 0.64 -13.10 -5.02
CA GLN A 89 -0.18 -13.60 -3.92
C GLN A 89 -1.25 -12.60 -3.48
N ALA A 90 -0.89 -11.32 -3.30
CA ALA A 90 -1.86 -10.28 -2.96
C ALA A 90 -2.97 -10.17 -4.02
N ARG A 91 -2.63 -10.30 -5.31
CA ARG A 91 -3.60 -10.32 -6.42
C ARG A 91 -4.52 -11.53 -6.39
N ARG A 92 -4.02 -12.72 -6.02
CA ARG A 92 -4.86 -13.92 -5.86
C ARG A 92 -5.93 -13.76 -4.79
N LEU A 93 -5.65 -12.96 -3.76
CA LEU A 93 -6.62 -12.62 -2.70
C LEU A 93 -7.67 -11.58 -3.16
N MET A 94 -7.52 -11.03 -4.37
CA MET A 94 -8.44 -10.07 -4.99
C MET A 94 -8.92 -10.56 -6.37
N PRO A 95 -9.58 -11.73 -6.47
CA PRO A 95 -9.88 -12.36 -7.76
C PRO A 95 -10.79 -11.53 -8.67
N GLU A 96 -11.61 -10.65 -8.10
CA GLU A 96 -12.52 -9.76 -8.85
C GLU A 96 -11.89 -8.41 -9.23
N VAL A 97 -10.64 -8.16 -8.81
CA VAL A 97 -9.93 -6.91 -9.07
C VAL A 97 -8.95 -7.13 -10.21
N PRO A 98 -9.09 -6.42 -11.35
CA PRO A 98 -8.13 -6.48 -12.43
C PRO A 98 -6.71 -6.15 -11.94
N PRO A 99 -5.70 -6.99 -12.24
CA PRO A 99 -4.33 -6.74 -11.83
C PRO A 99 -3.83 -5.37 -12.31
N SER A 100 -3.56 -4.47 -11.36
CA SER A 100 -3.04 -3.13 -11.65
C SER A 100 -2.11 -2.66 -10.53
N SER A 101 -1.29 -1.65 -10.82
CA SER A 101 -0.42 -1.01 -9.83
C SER A 101 -0.21 0.47 -10.17
N PRO A 102 -0.34 1.41 -9.20
CA PRO A 102 -0.69 1.17 -7.80
C PRO A 102 -2.14 0.68 -7.64
N CYS A 103 -2.39 -0.12 -6.59
CA CYS A 103 -3.71 -0.58 -6.17
C CYS A 103 -3.71 -0.65 -4.64
N ILE A 104 -4.81 -0.27 -3.99
CA ILE A 104 -4.94 -0.28 -2.53
C ILE A 104 -6.18 -1.07 -2.16
N ALA A 105 -6.07 -2.03 -1.25
CA ALA A 105 -7.20 -2.85 -0.81
C ALA A 105 -7.25 -2.94 0.71
N LEU A 106 -8.44 -2.75 1.28
CA LEU A 106 -8.74 -3.06 2.66
C LEU A 106 -9.39 -4.43 2.72
N PHE A 107 -8.85 -5.30 3.55
CA PHE A 107 -9.37 -6.62 3.84
C PHE A 107 -9.99 -6.64 5.23
N LYS A 108 -11.04 -7.45 5.39
CA LYS A 108 -11.60 -7.86 6.67
C LYS A 108 -11.74 -9.37 6.67
N ASP A 109 -11.11 -10.04 7.64
CA ASP A 109 -11.12 -11.49 7.80
C ASP A 109 -10.77 -12.24 6.49
N GLY A 110 -9.70 -11.78 5.83
CA GLY A 110 -9.20 -12.35 4.57
C GLY A 110 -10.00 -12.01 3.31
N LYS A 111 -11.06 -11.19 3.40
CA LYS A 111 -11.87 -10.79 2.25
C LYS A 111 -11.73 -9.30 1.93
N PRO A 112 -11.56 -8.92 0.65
CA PRO A 112 -11.52 -7.50 0.28
C PRO A 112 -12.89 -6.85 0.54
N VAL A 113 -12.90 -5.73 1.27
CA VAL A 113 -14.11 -4.95 1.60
C VAL A 113 -14.11 -3.56 0.99
N HIS A 114 -12.93 -3.04 0.61
CA HIS A 114 -12.78 -1.79 -0.14
C HIS A 114 -11.56 -1.87 -1.04
N VAL A 115 -11.65 -1.40 -2.27
CA VAL A 115 -10.54 -1.45 -3.24
C VAL A 115 -10.48 -0.18 -4.08
N LEU A 116 -9.31 0.45 -4.09
CA LEU A 116 -8.95 1.53 -5.01
C LEU A 116 -8.05 0.97 -6.10
N GLN A 117 -8.64 0.78 -7.28
CA GLN A 117 -7.92 0.35 -8.48
C GLN A 117 -7.14 1.51 -9.09
N ARG A 118 -6.12 1.18 -9.89
CA ARG A 118 -5.30 2.16 -10.60
C ARG A 118 -6.14 3.21 -11.36
N ALA A 119 -7.18 2.79 -12.07
CA ALA A 119 -8.04 3.68 -12.86
C ALA A 119 -8.71 4.77 -12.01
N HIS A 120 -9.03 4.46 -10.73
CA HIS A 120 -9.54 5.46 -9.79
C HIS A 120 -8.41 6.33 -9.25
N ILE A 121 -7.30 5.70 -8.82
CA ILE A 121 -6.13 6.41 -8.25
C ILE A 121 -5.57 7.45 -9.21
N GLU A 122 -5.53 7.17 -10.51
CA GLU A 122 -5.05 8.10 -11.54
C GLU A 122 -5.90 9.37 -11.67
N GLN A 123 -7.16 9.35 -11.22
CA GLN A 123 -8.08 10.50 -11.23
C GLN A 123 -8.22 11.15 -9.85
N MET A 124 -7.50 10.66 -8.84
CA MET A 124 -7.61 11.11 -7.45
C MET A 124 -6.32 11.80 -7.01
N ASN A 125 -6.48 12.89 -6.27
CA ASN A 125 -5.38 13.49 -5.51
C ASN A 125 -5.21 12.77 -4.16
N PRO A 126 -4.11 13.00 -3.42
CA PRO A 126 -3.87 12.37 -2.12
C PRO A 126 -5.01 12.53 -1.11
N ALA A 127 -5.63 13.71 -1.02
CA ALA A 127 -6.71 13.96 -0.07
C ALA A 127 -7.98 13.17 -0.40
N MET A 128 -8.30 13.00 -1.69
CA MET A 128 -9.43 12.15 -2.12
C MET A 128 -9.19 10.67 -1.79
N ILE A 129 -7.96 10.18 -1.96
CA ILE A 129 -7.59 8.82 -1.59
C ILE A 129 -7.71 8.66 -0.07
N ALA A 130 -7.20 9.62 0.69
CA ALA A 130 -7.26 9.62 2.14
C ALA A 130 -8.70 9.60 2.66
N ASP A 131 -9.59 10.44 2.10
CA ASP A 131 -11.01 10.46 2.45
C ASP A 131 -11.70 9.12 2.11
N SER A 132 -11.46 8.58 0.92
CA SER A 132 -12.02 7.27 0.52
C SER A 132 -11.60 6.15 1.48
N LEU A 133 -10.32 6.11 1.85
CA LEU A 133 -9.79 5.12 2.80
C LEU A 133 -10.31 5.35 4.21
N SER A 134 -10.37 6.60 4.68
CA SER A 134 -10.87 6.93 6.03
C SER A 134 -12.33 6.51 6.21
N ARG A 135 -13.17 6.71 5.18
CA ARG A 135 -14.55 6.21 5.18
C ARG A 135 -14.62 4.68 5.26
N ALA A 136 -13.74 3.99 4.54
CA ALA A 136 -13.64 2.53 4.63
C ALA A 136 -13.14 2.07 6.02
N PHE A 137 -12.21 2.81 6.62
CA PHE A 137 -11.74 2.54 7.99
C PHE A 137 -12.86 2.74 9.00
N ASP A 138 -13.64 3.81 8.89
CA ASP A 138 -14.79 4.05 9.78
C ASP A 138 -15.85 2.94 9.70
N ALA A 139 -16.04 2.35 8.51
CA ALA A 139 -17.00 1.29 8.28
C ALA A 139 -16.54 -0.10 8.75
N HIS A 140 -15.22 -0.36 8.76
CA HIS A 140 -14.70 -1.72 8.89
C HIS A 140 -13.67 -1.93 10.00
N CYS A 141 -12.97 -0.88 10.41
CA CYS A 141 -11.85 -0.94 11.35
C CYS A 141 -12.26 -0.54 12.77
N THR A 142 -11.51 -1.05 13.75
CA THR A 142 -11.72 -0.76 15.17
C THR A 142 -10.45 -0.35 15.92
N ALA A 143 -9.28 -0.58 15.34
CA ALA A 143 -8.02 -0.14 15.94
C ALA A 143 -7.92 1.39 15.92
N ALA A 144 -7.36 1.94 17.00
CA ALA A 144 -7.13 3.36 17.14
C ALA A 144 -5.91 3.76 16.29
N GLY A 145 -6.05 4.83 15.52
CA GLY A 145 -4.93 5.55 14.92
C GLY A 145 -4.54 6.77 15.77
N PRO A 146 -3.62 7.61 15.27
CA PRO A 146 -2.91 7.47 14.00
C PRO A 146 -1.84 6.36 14.04
N SER A 147 -1.32 5.95 12.88
CA SER A 147 -0.27 4.92 12.81
C SER A 147 1.08 5.37 13.40
N ILE A 148 1.32 6.67 13.39
CA ILE A 148 2.45 7.36 14.03
C ILE A 148 1.95 8.71 14.58
N PRO A 149 2.64 9.32 15.57
CA PRO A 149 2.23 10.63 16.09
C PRO A 149 2.19 11.72 14.99
N PRO A 150 1.22 12.65 15.00
CA PRO A 150 1.10 13.69 13.96
C PRO A 150 2.35 14.57 13.80
N GLU A 151 3.08 14.80 14.89
CA GLU A 151 4.35 15.54 14.90
C GLU A 151 5.49 14.79 14.20
N GLU A 152 5.46 13.46 14.20
CA GLU A 152 6.38 12.63 13.42
C GLU A 152 5.96 12.58 11.96
N PHE A 153 4.66 12.48 11.71
CA PHE A 153 4.10 12.52 10.37
C PHE A 153 4.45 13.82 9.62
N ALA A 154 4.37 14.96 10.30
CA ALA A 154 4.73 16.26 9.73
C ALA A 154 6.18 16.36 9.23
N LYS A 155 7.07 15.45 9.67
CA LYS A 155 8.48 15.38 9.26
C LYS A 155 8.69 14.42 8.07
N VAL A 156 7.68 13.63 7.70
CA VAL A 156 7.80 12.68 6.59
C VAL A 156 7.76 13.45 5.27
N VAL A 157 8.87 13.40 4.53
CA VAL A 157 8.99 14.01 3.21
C VAL A 157 8.62 12.97 2.15
N PRO A 158 7.59 13.22 1.31
CA PRO A 158 7.20 12.28 0.28
C PRO A 158 8.27 12.11 -0.79
N VAL A 159 8.48 10.89 -1.26
CA VAL A 159 9.46 10.57 -2.30
C VAL A 159 8.86 10.92 -3.66
N GLN A 160 9.33 12.03 -4.24
CA GLN A 160 8.90 12.52 -5.56
C GLN A 160 9.52 11.74 -6.73
N GLN A 161 10.31 10.70 -6.46
CA GLN A 161 10.99 9.93 -7.50
C GLN A 161 9.97 9.17 -8.36
N CYS A 162 9.93 9.52 -9.65
CA CYS A 162 9.16 8.82 -10.68
C CYS A 162 9.97 7.66 -11.28
N GLY A 163 9.29 6.58 -11.65
CA GLY A 163 9.88 5.37 -12.22
C GLY A 163 10.65 5.55 -13.52
N SER A 164 10.54 6.70 -14.19
CA SER A 164 11.40 7.06 -15.34
C SER A 164 12.89 7.13 -14.98
N ASN A 165 13.21 7.31 -13.70
CA ASN A 165 14.59 7.40 -13.20
C ASN A 165 15.03 6.15 -12.41
N VAL A 166 14.25 5.07 -12.43
CA VAL A 166 14.59 3.82 -11.73
C VAL A 166 15.22 2.84 -12.73
N PRO A 167 16.48 2.40 -12.52
CA PRO A 167 17.12 1.40 -13.37
C PRO A 167 16.32 0.09 -13.41
N ARG A 168 16.15 -0.44 -14.62
CA ARG A 168 15.62 -1.80 -14.85
C ARG A 168 16.76 -2.81 -14.81
N LEU A 169 16.45 -4.01 -14.33
CA LEU A 169 17.38 -5.14 -14.30
C LEU A 169 17.24 -6.02 -15.54
#